data_AF-A0A2D6E2P4-F1
#
_entry.id   AF-A0A2D6E2P4-F1
#
_cell.length_a   1.000
_cell.length_b   1.000
_cell.length_c   1.000
_cell.angle_alpha   90.00
_cell.angle_beta   90.00
_cell.angle_gamma   90.00
#
_symmetry.space_group_name_H-M   'P 1'
#
loop_
_entity.id
_entity.type
_entity.pdbx_description
1 polymer ?
#
loop_
_entity_poly.entity_id
_entity_poly.type
_entity_poly.pdbx_seq_one_letter_code
_entity_poly.pdbx_strand_id
1 'polypeptide(L)'
;MKKKVKKSAAKKSPVRKSTAKKVKVLKQTDGMTRDKDDFVPSTLDQVWGDTGENKYKSLDENVYVETIEKMSKSDLKQEAVRVGLLPIDNILQLQGRLKREFRVHVNEYKRPHSWTTRNVGQKKEVSNEVRKILGEGK
;
A
#
# COMPACT_ATOMS: atom_id res chain seq x y z
N MET A 1 41.58 38.52 63.93
CA MET A 1 40.71 37.32 63.97
C MET A 1 39.79 37.30 62.76
N LYS A 2 39.94 36.35 61.83
CA LYS A 2 39.01 36.12 60.71
C LYS A 2 38.68 34.63 60.63
N LYS A 3 37.48 34.24 61.05
CA LYS A 3 36.99 32.85 60.98
C LYS A 3 36.62 32.52 59.52
N LYS A 4 37.27 31.52 58.93
CA LYS A 4 36.87 30.93 57.64
C LYS A 4 35.66 30.02 57.86
N VAL A 5 34.52 30.36 57.26
CA VAL A 5 33.32 29.52 57.21
C VAL A 5 33.55 28.42 56.16
N LYS A 6 33.48 27.15 56.58
CA LYS A 6 33.56 25.99 55.67
C LYS A 6 32.25 25.88 54.86
N LYS A 7 32.35 26.03 53.54
CA LYS A 7 31.28 25.76 52.57
C LYS A 7 30.91 24.27 52.63
N SER A 8 29.68 23.94 52.99
CA SER A 8 29.15 22.58 52.98
C SER A 8 28.99 22.09 51.54
N ALA A 9 29.68 21.02 51.19
CA ALA A 9 29.54 20.34 49.91
C ALA A 9 28.14 19.70 49.81
N ALA A 10 27.32 20.18 48.88
CA ALA A 10 26.04 19.55 48.55
C ALA A 10 26.29 18.15 47.97
N LYS A 11 25.90 17.11 48.72
CA LYS A 11 25.86 15.73 48.22
C LYS A 11 24.81 15.67 47.11
N LYS A 12 25.25 15.56 45.85
CA LYS A 12 24.38 15.25 44.71
C LYS A 12 23.88 13.81 44.87
N SER A 13 22.59 13.65 45.17
CA SER A 13 21.92 12.35 45.14
C SER A 13 21.95 11.78 43.70
N PRO A 14 22.18 10.47 43.52
CA PRO A 14 22.22 9.88 42.18
C PRO A 14 20.80 9.91 41.58
N VAL A 15 20.64 10.61 40.47
CA VAL A 15 19.43 10.56 39.65
C VAL A 15 19.32 9.15 39.09
N ARG A 16 18.38 8.36 39.61
CA ARG A 16 18.03 7.05 39.04
C ARG A 16 17.44 7.28 37.66
N LYS A 17 18.22 7.02 36.60
CA LYS A 17 17.69 6.93 35.23
C LYS A 17 16.70 5.76 35.20
N SER A 18 15.41 6.07 35.19
CA SER A 18 14.37 5.07 34.94
C SER A 18 14.61 4.50 33.55
N THR A 19 15.02 3.23 33.48
CA THR A 19 15.08 2.49 32.23
C THR A 19 13.65 2.31 31.75
N ALA A 20 13.21 3.19 30.84
CA ALA A 20 11.95 3.02 30.16
C ALA A 20 11.99 1.66 29.46
N LYS A 21 11.22 0.70 29.99
CA LYS A 21 11.08 -0.61 29.39
C LYS A 21 10.55 -0.37 27.98
N LYS A 22 11.36 -0.68 26.97
CA LYS A 22 10.91 -0.66 25.57
C LYS A 22 9.72 -1.59 25.49
N VAL A 23 8.54 -1.04 25.24
CA VAL A 23 7.32 -1.81 25.10
C VAL A 23 7.55 -2.78 23.94
N LYS A 24 7.56 -4.08 24.24
CA LYS A 24 7.53 -5.12 23.21
C LYS A 24 6.33 -4.82 22.31
N VAL A 25 6.54 -4.87 20.99
CA VAL A 25 5.54 -4.65 19.95
C VAL A 25 4.16 -5.12 20.42
N LEU A 26 3.28 -4.16 20.75
CA LEU A 26 1.90 -4.42 21.12
C LEU A 26 1.21 -5.03 19.90
N LYS A 27 1.06 -6.35 19.88
CA LYS A 27 0.22 -7.02 18.89
C LYS A 27 -1.24 -6.85 19.33
N GLN A 28 -1.84 -5.75 18.92
CA GLN A 28 -3.27 -5.53 19.07
C GLN A 28 -4.00 -6.43 18.07
N THR A 29 -4.75 -7.40 18.57
CA THR A 29 -5.65 -8.23 17.75
C THR A 29 -6.92 -7.43 17.49
N ASP A 30 -6.86 -6.56 16.50
CA ASP A 30 -8.07 -6.05 15.82
C ASP A 30 -8.72 -7.25 15.11
N GLY A 31 -10.04 -7.37 15.17
CA GLY A 31 -10.82 -8.52 14.66
C GLY A 31 -10.70 -8.77 13.15
N MET A 32 -9.94 -7.95 12.42
CA MET A 32 -9.54 -8.21 11.04
C MET A 32 -8.33 -9.14 10.96
N THR A 33 -8.47 -10.27 10.27
CA THR A 33 -7.39 -11.21 9.97
C THR A 33 -6.36 -10.56 9.05
N ARG A 34 -5.38 -9.83 9.61
CA ARG A 34 -4.29 -9.19 8.87
C ARG A 34 -3.18 -10.18 8.44
N ASP A 35 -3.29 -11.45 8.80
CA ASP A 35 -2.15 -12.37 8.84
C ASP A 35 -1.91 -13.19 7.57
N LYS A 36 -2.70 -13.04 6.50
CA LYS A 36 -2.56 -13.93 5.33
C LYS A 36 -1.98 -13.30 4.07
N ASP A 37 -1.97 -11.97 3.96
CA ASP A 37 -1.57 -11.29 2.73
C ASP A 37 -1.07 -9.87 3.05
N ASP A 38 0.14 -9.51 2.62
CA ASP A 38 0.75 -8.17 2.78
C ASP A 38 0.04 -7.05 1.99
N PHE A 39 -1.21 -7.29 1.58
CA PHE A 39 -2.02 -6.42 0.77
C PHE A 39 -2.94 -5.57 1.65
N VAL A 40 -2.97 -4.27 1.36
CA VAL A 40 -3.84 -3.31 2.06
C VAL A 40 -5.13 -3.15 1.27
N PRO A 41 -6.31 -3.23 1.91
CA PRO A 41 -7.56 -3.04 1.22
C PRO A 41 -7.62 -1.63 0.62
N SER A 42 -8.01 -1.57 -0.65
CA SER A 42 -7.95 -0.35 -1.45
C SER A 42 -9.30 0.32 -1.65
N THR A 43 -10.36 -0.50 -1.71
CA THR A 43 -11.75 -0.11 -1.91
C THR A 43 -12.55 -0.34 -0.63
N LEU A 44 -13.65 0.42 -0.49
CA LEU A 44 -14.59 0.24 0.61
C LEU A 44 -15.20 -1.17 0.59
N ASP A 45 -15.51 -1.67 -0.60
CA ASP A 45 -16.07 -3.02 -0.78
C ASP A 45 -15.10 -4.10 -0.26
N GLN A 46 -13.79 -3.94 -0.45
CA GLN A 46 -12.79 -4.85 0.10
C GLN A 46 -12.73 -4.80 1.63
N VAL A 47 -12.93 -3.62 2.24
CA VAL A 47 -13.04 -3.48 3.70
C VAL A 47 -14.30 -4.20 4.23
N TRP A 48 -15.35 -4.29 3.41
CA TRP A 48 -16.56 -5.05 3.72
C TRP A 48 -16.49 -6.53 3.35
N GLY A 49 -15.34 -7.02 2.88
CA GLY A 49 -15.11 -8.43 2.59
C GLY A 49 -15.41 -8.85 1.16
N ASP A 50 -15.53 -7.91 0.22
CA ASP A 50 -15.51 -8.23 -1.21
C ASP A 50 -14.11 -8.70 -1.63
N THR A 51 -14.05 -9.89 -2.23
CA THR A 51 -12.82 -10.48 -2.79
C THR A 51 -12.52 -9.98 -4.21
N GLY A 52 -13.44 -9.24 -4.84
CA GLY A 52 -13.29 -8.71 -6.19
C GLY A 52 -13.65 -9.70 -7.29
N GLU A 53 -14.15 -10.88 -6.94
CA GLU A 53 -14.57 -11.92 -7.88
C GLU A 53 -15.92 -11.62 -8.54
N ASN A 54 -16.72 -10.72 -7.98
CA ASN A 54 -18.05 -10.41 -8.48
C ASN A 54 -18.06 -9.93 -9.95
N LYS A 55 -17.03 -9.20 -10.38
CA LYS A 55 -16.96 -8.67 -11.75
C LYS A 55 -16.47 -9.70 -12.76
N TYR A 56 -15.42 -10.47 -12.51
CA TYR A 56 -14.83 -11.36 -13.52
C TYR A 56 -14.94 -12.85 -13.20
N LYS A 57 -15.57 -13.21 -12.09
CA LYS A 57 -15.65 -14.58 -11.51
C LYS A 57 -14.31 -15.16 -11.05
N SER A 58 -13.18 -14.62 -11.53
CA SER A 58 -11.83 -15.03 -11.17
C SER A 58 -10.91 -13.83 -11.03
N LEU A 59 -9.90 -13.92 -10.16
CA LEU A 59 -8.84 -12.93 -10.01
C LEU A 59 -7.54 -13.32 -10.75
N ASP A 60 -7.55 -14.46 -11.44
CA ASP A 60 -6.42 -15.00 -12.20
C ASP A 60 -6.49 -14.60 -13.68
N GLU A 61 -5.42 -13.99 -14.16
CA GLU A 61 -5.34 -13.48 -15.53
C GLU A 61 -5.44 -14.58 -16.57
N ASN A 62 -4.78 -15.71 -16.36
CA ASN A 62 -4.77 -16.82 -17.33
C ASN A 62 -6.17 -17.40 -17.54
N VAL A 63 -6.92 -17.59 -16.45
CA VAL A 63 -8.29 -18.09 -16.51
C VAL A 63 -9.17 -17.12 -17.30
N TYR A 64 -9.05 -15.82 -17.03
CA TYR A 64 -9.82 -14.82 -17.74
C TYR A 64 -9.46 -14.73 -19.23
N VAL A 65 -8.17 -14.81 -19.58
CA VAL A 65 -7.70 -14.84 -20.96
C VAL A 65 -8.29 -16.02 -21.73
N GLU A 66 -8.28 -17.22 -21.14
CA GLU A 66 -8.89 -18.40 -21.76
C GLU A 66 -10.41 -18.23 -21.96
N THR A 67 -11.10 -17.59 -21.02
CA THR A 67 -12.54 -17.33 -21.18
C THR A 67 -12.81 -16.37 -22.34
N ILE A 68 -12.04 -15.28 -22.46
CA ILE A 68 -12.16 -14.29 -23.55
C ILE A 68 -11.90 -14.94 -24.91
N GLU A 69 -10.92 -15.84 -24.99
CA GLU A 69 -10.55 -16.49 -26.25
C GLU A 69 -11.59 -17.50 -26.72
N LYS A 70 -12.40 -18.06 -25.81
CA LYS A 70 -13.52 -18.95 -26.11
C LYS A 70 -14.82 -18.21 -26.46
N MET A 71 -14.92 -16.91 -26.17
CA MET A 71 -16.13 -16.11 -26.42
C MET A 71 -16.33 -15.76 -27.90
N SER A 72 -17.60 -15.73 -28.34
CA SER A 72 -17.94 -15.24 -29.67
C SER A 72 -17.85 -13.70 -29.76
N LYS A 73 -17.87 -13.15 -30.98
CA LYS A 73 -17.88 -11.68 -31.18
C LYS A 73 -19.05 -10.99 -30.47
N SER A 74 -20.23 -11.61 -30.43
CA SER A 74 -21.39 -11.05 -29.73
C SER A 74 -21.18 -11.05 -28.23
N ASP A 75 -20.66 -12.16 -27.69
CA ASP A 75 -20.45 -12.32 -26.25
C ASP A 75 -19.37 -11.36 -25.76
N LEU A 76 -18.29 -11.15 -26.53
CA LEU A 76 -17.27 -10.15 -26.20
C LEU A 76 -17.83 -8.73 -26.10
N LYS A 77 -18.80 -8.38 -26.96
CA LYS A 77 -19.46 -7.07 -26.89
C LYS A 77 -20.37 -6.97 -25.66
N GLN A 78 -21.11 -8.03 -25.34
CA GLN A 78 -21.95 -8.08 -24.13
C GLN A 78 -21.09 -8.01 -22.87
N GLU A 79 -19.97 -8.72 -22.84
CA GLU A 79 -19.01 -8.71 -21.74
C GLU A 79 -18.40 -7.32 -21.56
N ALA A 80 -18.04 -6.64 -22.66
CA ALA A 80 -17.59 -5.26 -22.61
C ALA A 80 -18.65 -4.35 -21.98
N VAL A 81 -19.92 -4.46 -22.38
CA VAL A 81 -21.02 -3.70 -21.78
C VAL A 81 -21.18 -4.02 -20.29
N ARG A 82 -21.09 -5.30 -19.90
CA ARG A 82 -21.21 -5.75 -18.50
C ARG A 82 -20.12 -5.14 -17.61
N VAL A 83 -18.92 -5.01 -18.14
CA VAL A 83 -17.75 -4.43 -17.48
C VAL A 83 -17.75 -2.89 -17.55
N GLY A 84 -18.59 -2.28 -18.39
CA GLY A 84 -18.64 -0.84 -18.61
C GLY A 84 -17.65 -0.31 -19.66
N LEU A 85 -17.11 -1.19 -20.51
CA LEU A 85 -16.36 -0.82 -21.70
C LEU A 85 -17.28 -0.59 -22.91
N LEU A 86 -16.93 0.42 -23.71
CA LEU A 86 -17.61 0.63 -25.00
C LEU A 86 -17.25 -0.49 -26.00
N PRO A 87 -18.25 -1.17 -26.59
CA PRO A 87 -18.00 -2.24 -27.54
C PRO A 87 -17.42 -1.71 -28.85
N ILE A 88 -16.41 -2.41 -29.37
CA ILE A 88 -15.75 -2.10 -30.65
C ILE A 88 -15.86 -3.32 -31.57
N ASP A 89 -15.90 -3.10 -32.88
CA ASP A 89 -16.00 -4.19 -33.86
C ASP A 89 -14.72 -4.99 -34.06
N ASN A 90 -13.57 -4.36 -33.90
CA ASN A 90 -12.27 -5.03 -33.95
C ASN A 90 -12.07 -5.90 -32.69
N ILE A 91 -12.13 -7.21 -32.89
CA ILE A 91 -12.04 -8.22 -31.81
C ILE A 91 -10.71 -8.13 -31.09
N LEU A 92 -9.58 -8.02 -31.82
CA LEU A 92 -8.24 -7.99 -31.21
C LEU A 92 -8.07 -6.79 -30.28
N GLN A 93 -8.58 -5.64 -30.70
CA GLN A 93 -8.55 -4.43 -29.87
C GLN A 93 -9.49 -4.54 -28.67
N LEU A 94 -10.67 -5.13 -28.85
CA LEU A 94 -11.63 -5.32 -27.76
C LEU A 94 -11.07 -6.27 -26.68
N GLN A 95 -10.49 -7.39 -27.10
CA GLN A 95 -9.82 -8.34 -26.20
C GLN A 95 -8.66 -7.67 -25.46
N GLY A 96 -7.82 -6.89 -26.16
CA GLY A 96 -6.73 -6.16 -25.53
C GLY A 96 -7.20 -5.16 -24.46
N ARG A 97 -8.34 -4.49 -24.71
CA ARG A 97 -8.95 -3.58 -23.73
C ARG A 97 -9.52 -4.31 -22.52
N LEU A 98 -10.22 -5.43 -22.74
CA LEU A 98 -10.75 -6.28 -21.66
C LEU A 98 -9.61 -6.82 -20.78
N LYS A 99 -8.53 -7.34 -21.38
CA LYS A 99 -7.34 -7.81 -20.66
C LYS A 99 -6.71 -6.67 -19.84
N ARG A 100 -6.60 -5.46 -20.42
CA ARG A 100 -6.05 -4.29 -19.71
C ARG A 100 -6.91 -3.89 -18.51
N GLU A 101 -8.22 -3.82 -18.70
CA GLU A 101 -9.13 -3.40 -17.63
C GLU A 101 -9.14 -4.44 -16.51
N PHE A 102 -9.15 -5.73 -16.83
CA PHE A 102 -8.99 -6.79 -15.83
C PHE A 102 -7.73 -6.63 -14.99
N ARG A 103 -6.57 -6.35 -15.62
CA ARG A 103 -5.32 -6.08 -14.88
C ARG A 103 -5.45 -4.88 -13.95
N VAL A 104 -6.15 -3.83 -14.37
CA VAL A 104 -6.40 -2.65 -13.52
C VAL A 104 -7.22 -3.05 -12.30
N HIS A 105 -8.31 -3.80 -12.50
CA HIS A 105 -9.13 -4.34 -11.40
C HIS A 105 -8.30 -5.22 -10.46
N VAL A 106 -7.53 -6.18 -10.96
CA VAL A 106 -6.68 -7.04 -10.10
C VAL A 106 -5.66 -6.22 -9.30
N ASN A 107 -5.03 -5.22 -9.94
CA ASN A 107 -4.06 -4.34 -9.26
C ASN A 107 -4.71 -3.44 -8.21
N GLU A 108 -6.00 -3.12 -8.35
CA GLU A 108 -6.76 -2.42 -7.34
C GLU A 108 -6.90 -3.26 -6.08
N TYR A 109 -7.20 -4.56 -6.19
CA TYR A 109 -7.35 -5.45 -5.02
C TYR A 109 -6.01 -5.91 -4.42
N LYS A 110 -4.94 -6.01 -5.23
CA LYS A 110 -3.60 -6.47 -4.81
C LYS A 110 -2.62 -5.32 -4.55
N ARG A 111 -2.99 -4.34 -3.73
CA ARG A 111 -2.12 -3.19 -3.41
C ARG A 111 -1.15 -3.50 -2.26
N PRO A 112 0.18 -3.43 -2.48
CA PRO A 112 1.14 -3.77 -1.43
C PRO A 112 1.13 -2.74 -0.31
N HIS A 113 1.29 -3.19 0.94
CA HIS A 113 1.32 -2.34 2.14
C HIS A 113 2.37 -1.21 2.09
N SER A 114 3.47 -1.42 1.36
CA SER A 114 4.55 -0.43 1.21
C SER A 114 4.20 0.79 0.34
N TRP A 115 3.08 0.77 -0.40
CA TRP A 115 2.68 1.93 -1.22
C TRP A 115 2.17 3.09 -0.37
N THR A 116 1.41 2.80 0.70
CA THR A 116 0.85 3.81 1.61
C THR A 116 1.95 4.55 2.37
N THR A 117 3.00 3.84 2.82
CA THR A 117 4.11 4.44 3.57
C THR A 117 5.10 5.23 2.70
N ARG A 118 5.17 4.96 1.39
CA ARG A 118 6.12 5.63 0.48
C ARG A 118 5.64 7.02 0.03
N ASN A 119 4.32 7.26 -0.01
CA ASN A 119 3.74 8.48 -0.59
C ASN A 119 2.93 9.34 0.40
N VAL A 120 2.53 8.80 1.55
CA VAL A 120 1.80 9.57 2.57
C VAL A 120 2.80 10.01 3.65
N GLY A 121 3.49 11.12 3.40
CA GLY A 121 4.16 11.89 4.45
C GLY A 121 5.68 11.74 4.60
N GLN A 122 6.34 10.81 3.92
CA GLN A 122 7.80 10.83 3.85
C GLN A 122 8.26 11.67 2.67
N LYS A 123 8.34 13.00 2.86
CA LYS A 123 9.31 13.79 2.10
C LYS A 123 10.66 13.11 2.32
N LYS A 124 11.12 12.29 1.37
CA LYS A 124 12.50 11.82 1.39
C LYS A 124 13.33 13.10 1.36
N GLU A 125 13.89 13.47 2.50
CA GLU A 125 14.84 14.56 2.57
C GLU A 125 16.00 14.15 1.66
N VAL A 126 16.02 14.76 0.48
CA VAL A 126 17.07 14.53 -0.50
C VAL A 126 18.37 14.92 0.19
N SER A 127 19.31 13.97 0.28
CA SER A 127 20.63 14.20 0.88
C SER A 127 21.24 15.48 0.31
N ASN A 128 21.92 16.26 1.15
CA ASN A 128 22.54 17.53 0.75
C ASN A 128 23.50 17.37 -0.43
N GLU A 129 24.12 16.20 -0.57
CA GLU A 129 24.98 15.84 -1.70
C GLU A 129 24.21 15.78 -3.02
N VAL A 130 23.02 15.17 -3.02
CA VAL A 130 22.15 15.09 -4.22
C VAL A 130 21.62 16.48 -4.59
N ARG A 131 21.31 17.33 -3.59
CA ARG A 131 20.92 18.73 -3.84
C ARG A 131 22.05 19.55 -4.46
N LYS A 132 23.30 19.31 -4.03
CA LYS A 132 24.49 19.98 -4.56
C LYS A 132 24.73 19.58 -6.02
N ILE A 133 24.69 18.28 -6.33
CA ILE A 133 24.84 17.77 -7.71
C ILE A 133 23.78 18.35 -8.65
N LEU A 134 22.53 18.44 -8.22
CA LEU A 134 21.45 19.03 -9.01
C LEU A 134 21.58 20.55 -9.20
N GLY A 135 22.25 21.24 -8.27
CA GLY A 135 22.46 22.70 -8.31
C GLY A 135 23.67 23.13 -9.14
N GLU A 136 24.67 22.26 -9.30
CA GLU A 136 25.92 22.55 -10.04
C GLU A 136 25.75 22.50 -11.56
N GLY A 137 24.66 21.93 -12.08
CA GLY A 137 24.41 21.73 -13.51
C GLY A 137 23.51 22.77 -14.19
N LYS A 138 23.63 24.06 -13.84
CA LYS A 138 22.86 25.15 -14.46
C LYS A 138 23.76 26.17 -15.14
#